data_AF-A0A4Y9IIZ7-F1
#
_entry.id   AF-A0A4Y9IIZ7-F1
#
_cell.length_a   1.000
_cell.length_b   1.000
_cell.length_c   1.000
_cell.angle_alpha   90.00
_cell.angle_beta   90.00
_cell.angle_gamma   90.00
#
_symmetry.space_group_name_H-M   'P 1'
#
loop_
_entity.id
_entity.type
_entity.pdbx_description
1 polymer ?
#
loop_
_entity_poly.entity_id
_entity_poly.type
_entity_poly.pdbx_seq_one_letter_code
_entity_poly.pdbx_strand_id
1 'polypeptide(L)'
;MWKLEEGDKQEVIEDHRSISIHNNVDEPAIITNKSEDYIKDYSHFHNSEDAELLTQLMGEDYTVSIPSEISLLSSDYVYYSGKEAPLRIGEKVELEPSTKVKESTTLPPHSKLTTNVTIYQNKITATYRIRLVADDDSFDYKDIHGKWTGVFFRNMESSSVVEEIK
;
A
#
# COMPACT_ATOMS: atom_id res chain seq x y z
N MET A 1 -13.14 9.18 -9.98
CA MET A 1 -13.88 9.80 -8.86
C MET A 1 -14.18 8.74 -7.82
N TRP A 2 -14.38 9.15 -6.57
CA TRP A 2 -14.49 8.25 -5.43
C TRP A 2 -15.71 8.58 -4.59
N LYS A 3 -16.32 7.58 -3.96
CA LYS A 3 -17.36 7.75 -2.95
C LYS A 3 -17.34 6.59 -1.95
N LEU A 4 -18.14 6.74 -0.91
CA LEU A 4 -18.46 5.70 0.06
C LEU A 4 -19.85 5.13 -0.22
N GLU A 5 -19.92 3.82 -0.33
CA GLU A 5 -21.16 3.04 -0.32
C GLU A 5 -21.23 2.14 0.92
N GLU A 6 -22.36 1.46 1.08
CA GLU A 6 -22.50 0.43 2.10
C GLU A 6 -21.38 -0.61 2.01
N GLY A 7 -20.73 -0.87 3.14
CA GLY A 7 -19.58 -1.78 3.25
C GLY A 7 -18.21 -1.13 3.02
N ASP A 8 -18.16 0.07 2.43
CA ASP A 8 -16.92 0.84 2.31
C ASP A 8 -16.49 1.37 3.68
N LYS A 9 -15.19 1.25 3.99
CA LYS A 9 -14.67 1.52 5.34
C LYS A 9 -13.16 1.70 5.34
N GLN A 10 -12.66 2.25 6.45
CA GLN A 10 -11.27 2.20 6.83
C GLN A 10 -11.14 1.32 8.06
N GLU A 11 -10.21 0.38 8.01
CA GLU A 11 -9.83 -0.49 9.11
C GLU A 11 -8.32 -0.42 9.32
N VAL A 12 -7.89 -0.64 10.55
CA VAL A 12 -6.46 -0.76 10.89
C VAL A 12 -6.14 -2.24 10.90
N ILE A 13 -5.10 -2.62 10.17
CA ILE A 13 -4.56 -3.97 10.17
C ILE A 13 -3.16 -3.96 10.81
N GLU A 14 -2.83 -5.06 11.48
CA GLU A 14 -1.56 -5.26 12.17
C GLU A 14 -0.80 -6.42 11.51
N ASP A 15 0.49 -6.19 11.26
CA ASP A 15 1.42 -7.20 10.76
C ASP A 15 2.60 -7.33 11.74
N HIS A 16 2.67 -8.48 12.40
CA HIS A 16 3.72 -8.78 13.37
C HIS A 16 4.84 -9.58 12.70
N ARG A 17 6.06 -9.06 12.77
CA ARG A 17 7.25 -9.69 12.19
C ARG A 17 8.34 -9.84 13.24
N SER A 18 9.06 -10.95 13.17
CA SER A 18 10.27 -11.19 13.94
C SER A 18 11.44 -11.36 12.97
N ILE A 19 12.43 -10.49 13.07
CA ILE A 19 13.63 -10.50 12.24
C ILE A 19 14.81 -10.89 13.15
N SER A 20 15.55 -11.91 12.78
CA SER A 20 16.75 -12.33 13.52
C SER A 20 17.99 -12.24 12.64
N ILE A 21 19.05 -11.62 13.17
CA ILE A 21 20.32 -11.42 12.49
C ILE A 21 21.43 -11.90 13.42
N HIS A 22 22.34 -12.71 12.87
CA HIS A 22 23.42 -13.32 13.61
C HIS A 22 24.76 -12.72 13.18
N ASN A 23 25.56 -12.30 14.15
CA ASN A 23 26.97 -12.05 13.96
C ASN A 23 27.76 -13.25 14.49
N ASN A 24 28.23 -14.10 13.59
CA ASN A 24 29.01 -15.31 13.93
C ASN A 24 30.52 -15.12 13.72
N VAL A 25 30.99 -13.88 13.52
CA VAL A 25 32.42 -13.59 13.34
C VAL A 25 33.01 -12.98 14.62
N ASP A 26 34.35 -12.97 14.71
CA ASP A 26 35.10 -12.47 15.86
C ASP A 26 35.15 -10.92 15.94
N GLU A 27 34.54 -10.22 14.98
CA GLU A 27 34.54 -8.76 14.87
C GLU A 27 33.10 -8.19 14.95
N PRO A 28 32.91 -6.96 15.46
CA PRO A 28 31.61 -6.31 15.44
C PRO A 28 31.10 -6.08 14.01
N ALA A 29 29.80 -6.32 13.78
CA ALA A 29 29.15 -6.11 12.49
C ALA A 29 28.17 -4.92 12.54
N ILE A 30 28.13 -4.09 11.50
CA ILE A 30 27.11 -3.04 11.37
C ILE A 30 25.92 -3.63 10.62
N ILE A 31 24.80 -3.73 11.31
CA ILE A 31 23.53 -4.18 10.74
C ILE A 31 22.71 -2.96 10.38
N THR A 32 22.19 -2.92 9.15
CA THR A 32 21.30 -1.85 8.68
C THR A 32 19.93 -2.43 8.39
N ASN A 33 18.94 -1.97 9.13
CA ASN A 33 17.54 -2.28 8.94
C ASN A 33 16.91 -1.19 8.06
N LYS A 34 16.29 -1.57 6.95
CA LYS A 34 15.54 -0.67 6.06
C LYS A 34 14.07 -1.05 6.10
N SER A 35 13.23 -0.08 6.45
CA SER A 35 11.80 -0.33 6.57
C SER A 35 11.14 -0.67 5.23
N GLU A 36 11.72 -0.23 4.11
CA GLU A 36 11.28 -0.56 2.75
C GLU A 36 11.27 -2.06 2.45
N ASP A 37 12.09 -2.84 3.17
CA ASP A 37 12.17 -4.29 2.96
C ASP A 37 10.89 -4.99 3.46
N TYR A 38 10.08 -4.34 4.30
CA TYR A 38 8.89 -4.94 4.91
C TYR A 38 7.64 -4.06 4.97
N ILE A 39 7.77 -2.74 4.83
CA ILE A 39 6.65 -1.80 4.73
C ILE A 39 6.33 -1.60 3.25
N LYS A 40 5.14 -2.05 2.84
CA LYS A 40 4.68 -1.96 1.47
C LYS A 40 3.26 -1.42 1.44
N ASP A 41 3.07 -0.40 0.62
CA ASP A 41 1.74 0.11 0.31
C ASP A 41 1.19 -0.65 -0.89
N TYR A 42 -0.14 -0.76 -0.97
CA TYR A 42 -0.79 -1.49 -2.05
C TYR A 42 -2.03 -0.78 -2.55
N SER A 43 -2.32 -0.98 -3.83
CA SER A 43 -3.57 -0.61 -4.47
C SER A 43 -4.12 -1.81 -5.21
N HIS A 44 -5.42 -2.05 -5.10
CA HIS A 44 -6.10 -3.12 -5.80
C HIS A 44 -7.46 -2.62 -6.29
N PHE A 45 -7.60 -2.51 -7.61
CA PHE A 45 -8.88 -2.29 -8.25
C PHE A 45 -9.53 -3.66 -8.47
N HIS A 46 -10.64 -3.93 -7.80
CA HIS A 46 -11.29 -5.23 -7.92
C HIS A 46 -11.94 -5.39 -9.30
N ASN A 47 -12.16 -6.64 -9.71
CA ASN A 47 -12.86 -6.93 -10.95
C ASN A 47 -14.20 -6.20 -11.01
N SER A 48 -14.48 -5.62 -12.18
CA SER A 48 -15.75 -5.00 -12.54
C SER A 48 -16.28 -5.67 -13.81
N GLU A 49 -17.57 -5.53 -14.09
CA GLU A 49 -18.18 -6.08 -15.31
C GLU A 49 -17.50 -5.57 -16.59
N ASP A 50 -16.91 -4.38 -16.55
CA ASP A 50 -16.23 -3.73 -17.66
C ASP A 50 -14.69 -3.82 -17.59
N ALA A 51 -14.14 -4.78 -16.83
CA ALA A 51 -12.69 -4.92 -16.63
C ALA A 51 -11.91 -5.07 -17.95
N GLU A 52 -12.39 -5.91 -18.88
CA GLU A 52 -11.73 -6.11 -20.18
C GLU A 52 -11.70 -4.82 -21.01
N LEU A 53 -12.81 -4.08 -21.03
CA LEU A 53 -12.93 -2.80 -21.73
C LEU A 53 -11.95 -1.77 -21.15
N LEU A 54 -11.87 -1.66 -19.81
CA LEU A 54 -10.95 -0.74 -19.16
C LEU A 54 -9.50 -1.07 -19.47
N THR A 55 -9.10 -2.34 -19.39
CA THR A 55 -7.74 -2.79 -19.69
C THR A 55 -7.38 -2.51 -21.16
N GLN A 56 -8.30 -2.75 -22.09
CA GLN A 56 -8.08 -2.48 -23.51
C GLN A 56 -7.91 -0.98 -23.82
N LEU A 57 -8.65 -0.12 -23.13
CA LEU A 57 -8.66 1.33 -23.40
C LEU A 57 -7.51 2.08 -22.71
N MET A 58 -7.17 1.72 -21.47
CA MET A 58 -6.26 2.50 -20.63
C MET A 58 -4.79 2.08 -20.78
N GLY A 59 -4.52 0.86 -21.25
CA GLY A 59 -3.16 0.31 -21.27
C GLY A 59 -2.56 0.13 -19.87
N GLU A 60 -1.31 -0.32 -19.78
CA GLU A 60 -0.67 -0.66 -18.49
C GLU A 60 -0.13 0.55 -17.69
N ASP A 61 0.00 1.72 -18.34
CA ASP A 61 0.68 2.91 -17.80
C ASP A 61 -0.29 3.98 -17.26
N TYR A 62 -1.60 3.77 -17.36
CA TYR A 62 -2.55 4.77 -16.89
C TYR A 62 -2.60 4.80 -15.36
N THR A 63 -2.24 5.94 -14.77
CA THR A 63 -2.31 6.16 -13.32
C THR A 63 -3.54 6.96 -12.93
N VAL A 64 -4.04 6.67 -11.74
CA VAL A 64 -5.14 7.42 -11.13
C VAL A 64 -4.79 7.81 -9.69
N SER A 65 -5.26 8.98 -9.28
CA SER A 65 -5.19 9.38 -7.87
C SER A 65 -6.13 8.53 -7.01
N ILE A 66 -5.58 7.93 -5.95
CA ILE A 66 -6.24 7.00 -5.04
C ILE A 66 -6.34 7.59 -3.61
N PRO A 67 -7.45 7.39 -2.89
CA PRO A 67 -7.65 7.99 -1.58
C PRO A 67 -6.77 7.34 -0.53
N SER A 68 -5.98 8.13 0.20
CA SER A 68 -5.15 7.63 1.31
C SER A 68 -5.82 7.71 2.69
N GLU A 69 -6.98 8.39 2.78
CA GLU A 69 -7.77 8.52 4.00
C GLU A 69 -9.27 8.51 3.68
N ILE A 70 -10.06 7.80 4.49
CA ILE A 70 -11.52 7.72 4.26
C ILE A 70 -12.26 9.02 4.59
N SER A 71 -11.71 9.85 5.48
CA SER A 71 -12.25 11.15 5.89
C SER A 71 -12.43 12.12 4.71
N LEU A 72 -11.71 11.86 3.61
CA LEU A 72 -11.71 12.65 2.38
C LEU A 72 -12.81 12.20 1.40
N LEU A 73 -13.60 11.18 1.75
CA LEU A 73 -14.65 10.61 0.93
C LEU A 73 -16.03 10.86 1.56
N SER A 74 -17.05 10.94 0.71
CA SER A 74 -18.45 11.12 1.12
C SER A 74 -19.36 10.16 0.35
N SER A 75 -20.68 10.22 0.58
CA SER A 75 -21.65 9.48 -0.21
C SER A 75 -21.72 9.92 -1.68
N ASP A 76 -21.29 11.15 -1.97
CA ASP A 76 -21.25 11.70 -3.33
C ASP A 76 -19.89 11.46 -3.99
N TYR A 77 -19.88 11.44 -5.32
CA TYR A 77 -18.64 11.33 -6.07
C TYR A 77 -17.78 12.58 -5.93
N VAL A 78 -16.60 12.41 -5.37
CA VAL A 78 -15.58 13.45 -5.26
C VAL A 78 -14.37 13.15 -6.15
N TYR A 79 -13.79 14.20 -6.71
CA TYR A 79 -12.45 14.12 -7.29
C TYR A 79 -11.44 14.13 -6.16
N TYR A 80 -10.47 13.23 -6.25
CA TYR A 80 -9.39 13.13 -5.30
C TYR A 80 -8.07 13.34 -6.05
N SER A 81 -7.18 14.15 -5.47
CA SER A 81 -5.79 14.28 -5.92
C SER A 81 -4.88 13.92 -4.76
N GLY A 82 -3.95 12.99 -4.98
CA GLY A 82 -3.03 12.57 -3.93
C GLY A 82 -2.08 11.51 -4.45
N LYS A 83 -1.90 10.43 -3.68
CA LYS A 83 -1.09 9.29 -4.12
C LYS A 83 -1.66 8.70 -5.40
N GLU A 84 -0.79 8.35 -6.33
CA GLU A 84 -1.18 7.73 -7.59
C GLU A 84 -0.91 6.23 -7.56
N ALA A 85 -1.72 5.47 -8.30
CA ALA A 85 -1.51 4.06 -8.56
C ALA A 85 -1.86 3.72 -10.02
N PRO A 86 -1.16 2.75 -10.63
CA PRO A 86 -1.57 2.16 -11.90
C PRO A 86 -2.98 1.60 -11.80
N LEU A 87 -3.82 1.91 -12.80
CA LEU A 87 -5.16 1.38 -12.93
C LEU A 87 -5.11 -0.03 -13.55
N ARG A 88 -4.76 -1.02 -12.75
CA ARG A 88 -4.76 -2.44 -13.16
C ARG A 88 -5.89 -3.18 -12.48
N ILE A 89 -6.92 -3.52 -13.26
CA ILE A 89 -8.12 -4.20 -12.76
C ILE A 89 -7.80 -5.67 -12.47
N GLY A 90 -8.15 -6.13 -11.28
CA GLY A 90 -7.93 -7.51 -10.81
C GLY A 90 -6.51 -7.78 -10.30
N GLU A 91 -5.59 -6.81 -10.42
CA GLU A 91 -4.21 -6.95 -9.94
C GLU A 91 -4.00 -6.14 -8.65
N LYS A 92 -3.35 -6.78 -7.68
CA LYS A 92 -2.82 -6.08 -6.51
C LYS A 92 -1.44 -5.51 -6.85
N VAL A 93 -1.37 -4.19 -6.95
CA VAL A 93 -0.15 -3.45 -7.28
C VAL A 93 0.53 -2.98 -6.00
N GLU A 94 1.83 -3.23 -5.89
CA GLU A 94 2.70 -2.66 -4.86
C GLU A 94 3.06 -1.23 -5.21
N LEU A 95 2.98 -0.34 -4.24
CA LEU A 95 3.32 1.07 -4.37
C LEU A 95 4.55 1.37 -3.54
N GLU A 96 5.33 2.35 -3.97
CA GLU A 96 6.39 2.92 -3.15
C GLU A 96 5.82 3.34 -1.79
N PRO A 97 6.42 2.92 -0.67
CA PRO A 97 5.92 3.27 0.64
C PRO A 97 6.03 4.78 0.85
N SER A 98 5.02 5.36 1.51
CA SER A 98 5.01 6.80 1.84
C SER A 98 6.15 7.20 2.80
N THR A 99 6.71 6.23 3.54
CA THR A 99 7.72 6.44 4.57
C THR A 99 8.87 5.43 4.43
N LYS A 100 10.09 5.93 4.56
CA LYS A 100 11.34 5.15 4.48
C LYS A 100 12.15 5.43 5.75
N VAL A 101 12.35 4.42 6.59
CA VAL A 101 13.17 4.49 7.79
C VAL A 101 14.38 3.59 7.61
N LYS A 102 15.55 4.12 7.95
CA LYS A 102 16.81 3.39 7.92
C LYS A 102 17.50 3.53 9.26
N GLU A 103 17.68 2.41 9.94
CA GLU A 103 18.36 2.34 11.23
C GLU A 103 19.57 1.43 11.12
N SER A 104 20.67 1.82 11.77
CA SER A 104 21.87 1.01 11.82
C SER A 104 22.26 0.76 13.26
N THR A 105 22.68 -0.46 13.56
CA THR A 105 23.14 -0.87 14.89
C THR A 105 24.40 -1.71 14.78
N THR A 106 25.29 -1.57 15.76
CA THR A 106 26.51 -2.39 15.84
C THR A 106 26.22 -3.62 16.67
N LEU A 107 26.37 -4.79 16.06
CA LEU A 107 26.16 -6.09 16.66
C LEU A 107 27.51 -6.68 17.11
N PRO A 108 27.72 -6.96 18.41
CA PRO A 108 28.95 -7.56 18.91
C PRO A 108 29.29 -8.90 18.23
N PRO A 109 30.56 -9.35 18.28
CA PRO A 109 30.93 -10.71 17.90
C PRO A 109 30.05 -11.75 18.58
N HIS A 110 29.82 -12.88 17.91
CA HIS A 110 29.08 -14.03 18.46
C HIS A 110 27.77 -13.64 19.14
N SER A 111 26.96 -12.82 18.48
CA SER A 111 25.70 -12.34 19.04
C SER A 111 24.55 -12.38 18.04
N LYS A 112 23.34 -12.47 18.57
CA LYS A 112 22.08 -12.48 17.82
C LYS A 112 21.31 -11.22 18.14
N LEU A 113 20.94 -10.47 17.12
CA LEU A 113 19.91 -9.43 17.21
C LEU A 113 18.57 -10.06 16.85
N THR A 114 17.58 -9.93 17.73
CA THR A 114 16.18 -10.24 17.40
C THR A 114 15.37 -8.97 17.51
N THR A 115 14.75 -8.56 16.40
CA THR A 115 13.88 -7.38 16.33
C THR A 115 12.46 -7.85 16.05
N ASN A 116 11.55 -7.57 16.98
CA ASN A 116 10.12 -7.73 16.79
C ASN A 116 9.52 -6.40 16.35
N VAL A 117 8.77 -6.41 15.25
CA VAL A 117 8.12 -5.25 14.67
C VAL A 117 6.63 -5.50 14.56
N THR A 118 5.81 -4.55 15.00
CA THR A 118 4.39 -4.48 14.67
C THR A 118 4.19 -3.33 13.71
N ILE A 119 3.71 -3.63 12.50
CA ILE A 119 3.42 -2.65 11.46
C ILE A 119 1.90 -2.43 11.47
N TYR A 120 1.49 -1.18 11.63
CA TYR A 120 0.09 -0.78 11.53
C TYR A 120 -0.16 -0.17 10.15
N GLN A 121 -1.19 -0.65 9.46
CA GLN A 121 -1.58 -0.14 8.14
C GLN A 121 -3.06 0.23 8.12
N ASN A 122 -3.39 1.32 7.42
CA ASN A 122 -4.76 1.65 7.10
C ASN A 122 -5.16 0.90 5.83
N LYS A 123 -6.17 0.04 5.95
CA LYS A 123 -6.83 -0.57 4.81
C LYS A 123 -8.12 0.19 4.52
N ILE A 124 -8.21 0.77 3.34
CA ILE A 124 -9.35 1.56 2.89
C ILE A 124 -10.04 0.79 1.78
N THR A 125 -11.35 0.62 1.89
CA THR A 125 -12.21 0.15 0.79
C THR A 125 -13.13 1.28 0.39
N ALA A 126 -13.18 1.57 -0.90
CA ALA A 126 -14.01 2.64 -1.46
C ALA A 126 -14.56 2.25 -2.83
N THR A 127 -15.58 2.98 -3.27
CA THR A 127 -16.18 2.81 -4.59
C THR A 127 -15.64 3.86 -5.53
N TYR A 128 -15.17 3.43 -6.70
CA TYR A 128 -14.73 4.33 -7.75
C TYR A 128 -15.76 4.45 -8.87
N ARG A 129 -15.64 5.54 -9.62
CA ARG A 129 -16.25 5.74 -10.93
C ARG A 129 -15.23 6.28 -11.91
N ILE A 130 -15.15 5.62 -13.06
CA ILE A 130 -14.41 6.06 -14.24
C ILE A 130 -15.44 6.47 -15.29
N ARG A 131 -15.30 7.67 -15.85
CA ARG A 131 -16.14 8.14 -16.95
C ARG A 131 -15.33 8.08 -18.23
N LEU A 132 -15.75 7.22 -19.15
CA LEU A 132 -15.27 7.19 -20.52
C LEU A 132 -16.12 8.18 -21.32
N VAL A 133 -15.48 9.05 -22.09
CA VAL A 133 -16.16 10.00 -22.98
C VAL A 133 -15.72 9.69 -24.40
N ALA A 134 -16.67 9.63 -25.33
CA ALA A 134 -16.36 9.42 -26.73
C ALA A 134 -15.52 10.58 -27.27
N ASP A 135 -14.52 10.27 -28.10
CA ASP A 135 -13.70 11.26 -28.79
C ASP A 135 -14.39 11.75 -30.07
N ASP A 136 -15.68 12.09 -29.95
CA ASP A 136 -16.51 12.66 -30.99
C ASP A 136 -17.44 13.75 -30.40
N ASP A 137 -18.11 14.49 -31.28
CA ASP A 137 -19.02 15.57 -30.87
C ASP A 137 -20.37 15.04 -30.31
N SER A 138 -20.50 13.73 -30.02
CA SER A 138 -21.76 13.12 -29.57
C SER A 138 -22.12 13.45 -28.12
N PHE A 139 -21.13 13.90 -27.33
CA PHE A 139 -21.22 14.01 -25.85
C PHE A 139 -21.57 12.68 -25.15
N ASP A 140 -21.45 11.54 -25.84
CA ASP A 140 -21.72 10.24 -25.25
C ASP A 140 -20.67 9.88 -24.21
N TYR A 141 -21.14 9.30 -23.09
CA TYR A 141 -20.28 8.83 -22.02
C TYR A 141 -20.76 7.50 -21.46
N LYS A 142 -19.80 6.73 -20.93
CA LYS A 142 -20.07 5.51 -20.16
C LYS A 142 -19.42 5.65 -18.78
N ASP A 143 -20.23 5.51 -17.74
CA ASP A 143 -19.74 5.42 -16.37
C ASP A 143 -19.49 3.95 -16.01
N ILE A 144 -18.27 3.67 -15.55
CA ILE A 144 -17.85 2.36 -15.05
C ILE A 144 -17.62 2.48 -13.56
N HIS A 145 -18.21 1.55 -12.82
CA HIS A 145 -18.19 1.52 -11.37
C HIS A 145 -17.43 0.28 -10.88
N GLY A 146 -16.74 0.41 -9.76
CA GLY A 146 -16.08 -0.73 -9.16
C GLY A 146 -15.63 -0.46 -7.73
N LYS A 147 -15.18 -1.52 -7.08
CA LYS A 147 -14.60 -1.45 -5.74
C LYS A 147 -13.08 -1.36 -5.85
N TRP A 148 -12.48 -0.67 -4.90
CA TRP A 148 -11.04 -0.56 -4.78
C TRP A 148 -10.64 -0.73 -3.32
N THR A 149 -9.46 -1.31 -3.10
CA THR A 149 -8.83 -1.41 -1.80
C THR A 149 -7.41 -0.86 -1.84
N GLY A 150 -7.13 0.10 -0.95
CA GLY A 150 -5.78 0.59 -0.67
C GLY A 150 -5.31 0.10 0.69
N VAL A 151 -4.02 -0.19 0.80
CA VAL A 151 -3.35 -0.47 2.08
C VAL A 151 -2.16 0.47 2.19
N PHE A 152 -2.14 1.28 3.25
CA PHE A 152 -1.12 2.31 3.44
C PHE A 152 -0.49 2.21 4.83
N PHE A 153 0.81 2.39 4.89
CA PHE A 153 1.52 2.52 6.15
C PHE A 153 0.92 3.62 7.02
N ARG A 154 0.70 3.31 8.30
CA ARG A 154 0.25 4.26 9.31
C ARG A 154 1.38 4.59 10.29
N ASN A 155 1.89 3.56 10.97
CA ASN A 155 2.99 3.65 11.92
C ASN A 155 3.58 2.26 12.17
N MET A 156 4.70 2.21 12.87
CA MET A 156 5.29 0.96 13.35
C MET A 156 5.78 1.10 14.78
N GLU A 157 5.81 -0.03 15.48
CA GLU A 157 6.44 -0.19 16.79
C GLU A 157 7.48 -1.29 16.66
N SER A 158 8.66 -1.07 17.25
CA SER A 158 9.74 -2.06 17.21
C SER A 158 10.39 -2.23 18.58
N SER A 159 10.85 -3.45 18.84
CA SER A 159 11.65 -3.78 20.01
C SER A 159 12.77 -4.71 19.58
N SER A 160 13.98 -4.46 20.08
CA SER A 160 15.18 -5.21 19.73
C SER A 160 15.87 -5.76 20.96
N VAL A 161 16.30 -7.01 20.89
CA VAL A 161 17.07 -7.69 21.94
C VAL A 161 18.35 -8.24 21.32
N VAL A 162 19.48 -8.02 21.99
CA VAL A 162 20.77 -8.60 21.61
C VAL A 162 21.13 -9.68 22.63
N GLU A 163 21.45 -10.87 22.14
CA GLU A 163 21.82 -12.03 22.95
C GLU A 163 23.18 -12.55 22.50
N GLU A 164 24.03 -12.98 23.44
CA GLU A 164 25.28 -13.67 23.12
C GLU A 164 24.98 -15.11 22.69
N ILE A 165 25.61 -15.57 21.61
CA ILE A 165 25.51 -16.93 21.09
C ILE A 165 26.82 -17.64 21.47
N LYS A 166 26.74 -18.65 22.34
CA LYS A 166 27.88 -19.49 22.71
C LYS A 166 28.15 -20.59 21.69
#